data_AF-A0A2V8USY8-F1
#
_entry.id   AF-A0A2V8USY8-F1
#
_cell.length_a   1.000
_cell.length_b   1.000
_cell.length_c   1.000
_cell.angle_alpha   90.00
_cell.angle_beta   90.00
_cell.angle_gamma   90.00
#
_symmetry.space_group_name_H-M   'P 1'
#
loop_
_entity.id
_entity.type
_entity.pdbx_description
1 polymer ?
#
loop_
_entity_poly.entity_id
_entity_poly.type
_entity_poly.pdbx_seq_one_letter_code
_entity_poly.pdbx_strand_id
1 'polypeptide(L)'
;MAKLDLRLVPDMTAAGALAALKAHLAKRGFGDIEVNMTGGYDPTSTPEEAALVRAASTVYRRSGIDPILWPRMAGSWPGYVFTGEPLNLPAGHFGLGHGNGAHAPDEYYLIESNNLKVQGLDGAVRSYVAYLMWTGSSRWNCSSRDRR
;
A
#
# COMPACT_ATOMS: atom_id res chain seq x y z
N MET A 1 6.69 -29.19 -12.24
CA MET A 1 5.80 -28.19 -11.62
C MET A 1 6.45 -26.81 -11.78
N ALA A 2 5.69 -25.82 -12.23
CA ALA A 2 6.14 -24.43 -12.27
C ALA A 2 5.32 -23.61 -11.28
N LYS A 3 5.95 -22.62 -10.64
CA LYS A 3 5.27 -21.63 -9.80
C LYS A 3 5.36 -20.29 -10.51
N LEU A 4 4.23 -19.65 -10.72
CA LEU A 4 4.12 -18.34 -11.35
C LEU A 4 3.51 -17.34 -10.38
N ASP A 5 4.00 -16.12 -10.43
CA ASP A 5 3.44 -14.96 -9.72
C ASP A 5 3.13 -13.89 -10.76
N LEU A 6 1.89 -13.37 -10.74
CA LEU A 6 1.43 -12.36 -11.68
C LEU A 6 1.05 -11.10 -10.89
N ARG A 7 1.80 -10.01 -11.11
CA ARG A 7 1.48 -8.71 -10.52
C ARG A 7 0.34 -8.07 -11.30
N LEU A 8 -0.79 -7.86 -10.63
CA LEU A 8 -1.97 -7.23 -11.21
C LEU A 8 -1.87 -5.71 -11.10
N VAL A 9 -2.45 -5.02 -12.09
CA VAL A 9 -2.52 -3.55 -12.15
C VAL A 9 -3.98 -3.11 -12.02
N PRO A 10 -4.27 -1.82 -11.77
CA PRO A 10 -5.65 -1.33 -11.73
C PRO A 10 -6.48 -1.80 -12.93
N ASP A 11 -7.79 -1.97 -12.70
CA ASP A 11 -8.77 -2.48 -13.67
C ASP A 11 -8.65 -3.97 -14.03
N MET A 12 -7.68 -4.69 -13.46
CA MET A 12 -7.62 -6.16 -13.49
C MET A 12 -8.30 -6.80 -12.27
N THR A 13 -8.74 -8.05 -12.41
CA THR A 13 -9.14 -8.91 -11.29
C THR A 13 -8.33 -10.20 -11.28
N ALA A 14 -8.14 -10.80 -10.10
CA ALA A 14 -7.43 -12.07 -9.96
C ALA A 14 -8.14 -13.20 -10.74
N ALA A 15 -9.47 -13.24 -10.66
CA ALA A 15 -10.28 -14.17 -11.42
C ALA A 15 -10.14 -13.95 -12.95
N GLY A 16 -10.14 -12.69 -13.39
CA GLY A 16 -9.95 -12.33 -14.80
C GLY A 16 -8.57 -12.74 -15.33
N ALA A 17 -7.52 -12.50 -14.54
CA ALA A 17 -6.15 -12.90 -14.89
C ALA A 17 -6.01 -14.43 -14.98
N LEU A 18 -6.60 -15.17 -14.04
CA LEU A 18 -6.62 -16.64 -14.08
C LEU A 18 -7.34 -17.17 -15.33
N ALA A 19 -8.49 -16.59 -15.66
CA ALA A 19 -9.26 -16.96 -16.85
C ALA A 19 -8.46 -16.65 -18.13
N ALA A 20 -7.82 -15.48 -18.21
CA ALA A 20 -6.99 -15.08 -19.33
C ALA A 20 -5.77 -16.01 -19.53
N LEU A 21 -5.11 -16.43 -18.44
CA LEU A 21 -4.00 -17.38 -18.51
C LEU A 21 -4.44 -18.74 -19.03
N LYS A 22 -5.54 -19.30 -18.50
CA LYS A 22 -6.11 -20.57 -18.97
C LYS A 22 -6.48 -20.50 -20.45
N ALA A 23 -7.16 -19.43 -20.87
CA ALA A 23 -7.53 -19.21 -22.26
C ALA A 23 -6.30 -19.09 -23.18
N HIS A 24 -5.25 -18.41 -22.72
CA HIS A 24 -4.00 -18.27 -23.47
C HIS A 24 -3.32 -19.62 -23.71
N LEU A 25 -3.20 -20.45 -22.67
CA LEU A 25 -2.59 -21.78 -22.77
C LEU A 25 -3.38 -22.68 -23.72
N ALA A 26 -4.71 -22.72 -23.57
CA ALA A 26 -5.58 -23.49 -24.47
C ALA A 26 -5.43 -23.06 -25.93
N LYS A 27 -5.42 -21.75 -26.21
CA LYS A 27 -5.23 -21.20 -27.57
C LYS A 27 -3.88 -21.61 -28.19
N ARG A 28 -2.86 -21.87 -27.37
CA ARG A 28 -1.52 -22.28 -27.80
C ARG A 28 -1.35 -23.81 -27.90
N GLY A 29 -2.40 -24.58 -27.65
CA GLY A 29 -2.36 -26.04 -27.69
C GLY A 29 -1.95 -26.71 -26.37
N PHE A 30 -1.91 -25.96 -25.27
CA PHE A 30 -1.52 -26.44 -23.92
C PHE A 30 -2.72 -26.53 -22.97
N GLY A 31 -3.88 -26.95 -23.48
CA GLY A 31 -5.13 -27.04 -22.70
C GLY A 31 -5.15 -28.16 -21.65
N ASP A 32 -4.19 -29.08 -21.75
CA ASP A 32 -3.93 -30.17 -20.82
C ASP A 32 -3.21 -29.72 -19.53
N ILE A 33 -2.60 -28.54 -19.53
CA ILE A 33 -1.94 -27.99 -18.34
C ILE A 33 -2.99 -27.53 -17.32
N GLU A 34 -3.00 -28.16 -16.14
CA GLU A 34 -3.77 -27.69 -15.00
C GLU A 34 -3.20 -26.37 -14.46
N VAL A 35 -4.06 -25.35 -14.33
CA VAL A 35 -3.72 -24.08 -13.68
C VAL A 35 -4.54 -23.96 -12.39
N ASN A 36 -3.85 -24.14 -11.27
CA ASN A 36 -4.40 -24.02 -9.93
C ASN A 36 -3.94 -22.70 -9.27
N MET A 37 -4.89 -21.84 -8.89
CA MET A 37 -4.61 -20.59 -8.19
C MET A 37 -4.51 -20.87 -6.69
N THR A 38 -3.29 -20.94 -6.17
CA THR A 38 -3.04 -21.20 -4.74
C THR A 38 -3.12 -19.94 -3.87
N GLY A 39 -3.21 -18.77 -4.49
CA GLY A 39 -3.36 -17.47 -3.83
C GLY A 39 -3.49 -16.37 -4.87
N GLY A 40 -4.22 -15.30 -4.54
CA GLY A 40 -4.43 -14.18 -5.44
C GLY A 40 -5.51 -13.25 -4.91
N TYR A 41 -5.32 -11.96 -5.09
CA TYR A 41 -6.29 -10.92 -4.75
C TYR A 41 -6.23 -9.79 -5.76
N ASP A 42 -7.31 -9.03 -5.81
CA ASP A 42 -7.45 -7.88 -6.71
C ASP A 42 -6.46 -6.77 -6.33
N PRO A 43 -6.06 -5.93 -7.29
CA PRO A 43 -5.17 -4.80 -7.02
C PRO A 43 -5.80 -3.83 -6.01
N THR A 44 -4.94 -3.12 -5.28
CA THR A 44 -5.35 -2.03 -4.40
C THR A 44 -4.83 -0.70 -4.94
N SER A 45 -5.63 0.35 -4.79
CA SER A 45 -5.27 1.72 -5.16
C SER A 45 -5.96 2.69 -4.21
N THR A 46 -5.31 3.81 -3.94
CA THR A 46 -5.89 4.91 -3.16
C THR A 46 -5.62 6.21 -3.91
N PRO A 47 -6.64 7.06 -4.13
CA PRO A 47 -6.46 8.35 -4.79
C PRO A 47 -5.52 9.27 -3.98
N GLU A 48 -4.73 10.11 -4.67
CA GLU A 48 -3.77 11.02 -4.01
C GLU A 48 -4.44 12.04 -3.08
N GLU A 49 -5.68 12.38 -3.41
CA GLU A 49 -6.56 13.30 -2.74
C GLU A 49 -7.31 12.66 -1.59
N ALA A 50 -7.07 11.37 -1.29
CA ALA A 50 -7.60 10.77 -0.08
C ALA A 50 -7.08 11.53 1.16
N ALA A 51 -7.94 11.73 2.15
CA ALA A 51 -7.56 12.37 3.41
C ALA A 51 -6.35 11.68 4.06
N LEU A 52 -6.29 10.35 3.91
CA LEU A 52 -5.20 9.50 4.34
C LEU A 52 -3.85 9.90 3.69
N VAL A 53 -3.80 10.06 2.37
CA VAL A 53 -2.58 10.44 1.64
C VAL A 53 -2.15 11.88 1.95
N ARG A 54 -3.11 12.82 2.07
CA ARG A 54 -2.82 14.19 2.48
C ARG A 54 -2.25 14.29 3.89
N ALA A 55 -2.77 13.49 4.83
CA ALA A 55 -2.26 13.44 6.20
C ALA A 55 -0.82 12.92 6.24
N ALA A 56 -0.53 11.85 5.51
CA ALA A 56 0.82 11.30 5.39
C ALA A 56 1.80 12.36 4.84
N SER A 57 1.42 13.01 3.75
CA SER A 57 2.21 14.09 3.12
C SER A 57 2.47 15.25 4.08
N THR A 58 1.47 15.60 4.89
CA THR A 58 1.61 16.67 5.90
C THR A 58 2.60 16.29 6.99
N VAL A 59 2.57 15.05 7.49
CA VAL A 59 3.52 14.57 8.50
C VAL A 59 4.95 14.53 7.95
N TYR A 60 5.14 14.05 6.72
CA TYR A 60 6.47 14.07 6.07
C TYR A 60 7.03 15.50 5.96
N ARG A 61 6.25 16.44 5.41
CA ARG A 61 6.69 17.84 5.28
C ARG A 61 7.01 18.51 6.60
N ARG A 62 6.20 18.26 7.64
CA ARG A 62 6.47 18.75 9.00
C ARG A 62 7.71 18.14 9.63
N SER A 63 8.15 16.98 9.13
CA SER A 63 9.39 16.32 9.52
C SER A 63 10.58 16.73 8.64
N GLY A 64 10.42 17.76 7.80
CA GLY A 64 11.47 18.27 6.91
C GLY A 64 11.71 17.40 5.66
N ILE A 65 10.78 16.51 5.31
CA ILE A 65 10.87 15.62 4.15
C ILE A 65 9.91 16.11 3.07
N ASP A 66 10.41 16.31 1.85
CA ASP A 66 9.55 16.50 0.67
C ASP A 66 9.22 15.12 0.06
N PRO A 67 7.98 14.61 0.24
CA PRO A 67 7.68 13.23 -0.13
C PRO A 67 7.44 13.10 -1.63
N ILE A 68 8.02 12.07 -2.22
CA ILE A 68 7.64 11.60 -3.57
C ILE A 68 6.44 10.67 -3.41
N LEU A 69 5.35 10.94 -4.12
CA LEU A 69 4.22 10.03 -4.19
C LEU A 69 4.55 8.87 -5.13
N TRP A 70 4.50 7.65 -4.59
CA TRP A 70 4.71 6.42 -5.34
C TRP A 70 3.42 5.61 -5.34
N PRO A 71 2.56 5.75 -6.37
CA PRO A 71 1.23 5.12 -6.37
C PRO A 71 1.26 3.58 -6.43
N ARG A 72 2.43 3.01 -6.73
CA ARG A 72 2.60 1.58 -7.04
C ARG A 72 3.87 1.07 -6.40
N MET A 73 3.79 -0.08 -5.73
CA MET A 73 4.93 -0.78 -5.17
C MET A 73 5.01 -2.18 -5.78
N ALA A 74 6.22 -2.75 -5.89
CA ALA A 74 6.41 -4.12 -6.36
C ALA A 74 5.92 -5.18 -5.34
N GLY A 75 5.89 -4.81 -4.06
CA GLY A 75 5.31 -5.64 -3.00
C GLY A 75 3.80 -5.72 -3.12
N SER A 76 3.22 -6.80 -2.61
CA SER A 76 1.77 -6.97 -2.55
C SER A 76 1.33 -7.18 -1.10
N TRP A 77 0.19 -6.58 -0.77
CA TRP A 77 -0.51 -6.74 0.50
C TRP A 77 -2.02 -6.73 0.20
N PRO A 78 -2.88 -7.36 1.02
CA PRO A 78 -4.31 -7.53 0.72
C PRO A 78 -5.12 -6.24 0.97
N GLY A 79 -4.63 -5.08 0.50
CA GLY A 79 -5.28 -3.78 0.69
C GLY A 79 -6.64 -3.64 0.01
N TYR A 80 -6.92 -4.47 -0.99
CA TYR A 80 -8.22 -4.52 -1.68
C TYR A 80 -9.38 -4.77 -0.72
N VAL A 81 -9.14 -5.45 0.41
CA VAL A 81 -10.15 -5.68 1.46
C VAL A 81 -10.70 -4.36 2.00
N PHE A 82 -9.88 -3.30 2.01
CA PHE A 82 -10.29 -1.95 2.40
C PHE A 82 -10.73 -1.12 1.20
N THR A 83 -9.94 -1.11 0.13
CA THR A 83 -10.15 -0.18 -0.99
C THR A 83 -11.24 -0.61 -1.96
N GLY A 84 -11.65 -1.88 -1.94
CA GLY A 84 -12.75 -2.41 -2.74
C GLY A 84 -14.05 -2.54 -1.94
N GLU A 85 -15.07 -3.08 -2.62
CA GLU A 85 -16.36 -3.39 -2.01
C GLU A 85 -16.22 -4.38 -0.84
N PRO A 86 -17.01 -4.22 0.25
CA PRO A 86 -18.02 -3.19 0.48
C PRO A 86 -17.50 -1.92 1.18
N LEU A 87 -16.21 -1.89 1.56
CA LEU A 87 -15.69 -0.85 2.44
C LEU A 87 -15.39 0.45 1.69
N ASN A 88 -14.77 0.36 0.51
CA ASN A 88 -14.37 1.53 -0.30
C ASN A 88 -13.61 2.59 0.52
N LEU A 89 -12.75 2.15 1.44
CA LEU A 89 -11.97 2.99 2.34
C LEU A 89 -10.54 3.16 1.80
N PRO A 90 -10.00 4.40 1.80
CA PRO A 90 -8.59 4.64 1.49
C PRO A 90 -7.67 3.84 2.42
N ALA A 91 -6.63 3.24 1.85
CA ALA A 91 -5.63 2.50 2.61
C ALA A 91 -4.26 2.56 1.94
N GLY A 92 -3.19 2.61 2.74
CA GLY A 92 -1.85 2.75 2.21
C GLY A 92 -0.78 2.66 3.29
N HIS A 93 0.47 2.72 2.86
CA HIS A 93 1.63 2.64 3.73
C HIS A 93 2.05 4.03 4.21
N PHE A 94 2.50 4.10 5.46
CA PHE A 94 3.02 5.31 6.07
C PHE A 94 4.01 4.92 7.16
N GLY A 95 5.05 5.73 7.38
CA GLY A 95 5.96 5.64 8.53
C GLY A 95 7.24 6.43 8.30
N LEU A 96 7.82 6.98 9.37
CA LEU A 96 9.14 7.64 9.33
C LEU A 96 10.31 6.72 9.69
N GLY A 97 10.04 5.47 10.05
CA GLY A 97 11.08 4.50 10.42
C GLY A 97 11.86 3.97 9.23
N HIS A 98 12.95 3.28 9.52
CA HIS A 98 13.84 2.71 8.52
C HIS A 98 14.06 1.22 8.77
N GLY A 99 13.78 0.41 7.77
CA GLY A 99 14.09 -1.01 7.74
C GLY A 99 14.32 -1.43 6.29
N ASN A 100 15.02 -2.54 6.09
CA ASN A 100 15.30 -3.04 4.76
C ASN A 100 15.48 -4.56 4.77
N GLY A 101 15.47 -5.15 3.58
CA GLY A 101 15.69 -6.58 3.40
C GLY A 101 14.49 -7.43 3.79
N ALA A 102 13.26 -6.94 3.62
CA ALA A 102 12.07 -7.74 3.89
C ALA A 102 12.17 -9.09 3.16
N HIS A 103 12.16 -10.18 3.94
CA HIS A 103 12.31 -11.57 3.48
C HIS A 103 13.73 -11.96 3.01
N ALA A 104 14.76 -11.18 3.35
CA ALA A 104 16.17 -11.48 3.09
C ALA A 104 16.89 -11.93 4.38
N PRO A 105 18.03 -12.67 4.30
CA PRO A 105 18.74 -13.17 5.49
C PRO A 105 19.22 -12.08 6.46
N ASP A 106 19.47 -10.88 5.97
CA ASP A 106 19.96 -9.72 6.71
C ASP A 106 18.88 -8.64 6.89
N GLU A 107 17.61 -9.05 6.97
CA GLU A 107 16.49 -8.16 7.31
C GLU A 107 16.75 -7.40 8.62
N TYR A 108 16.48 -6.10 8.63
CA TYR A 108 16.66 -5.27 9.82
C TYR A 108 15.65 -4.13 9.93
N TYR A 109 15.54 -3.63 11.16
CA TYR A 109 14.84 -2.39 11.50
C TYR A 109 15.70 -1.52 12.42
N LEU A 110 15.75 -0.22 12.16
CA LEU A 110 16.57 0.72 12.92
C LEU A 110 15.91 1.08 14.26
N ILE A 111 16.56 0.73 15.36
CA ILE A 111 16.09 1.06 16.71
C ILE A 111 16.53 2.48 17.08
N GLU A 112 17.82 2.76 17.00
CA GLU A 112 18.42 4.05 17.32
C GLU A 112 19.16 4.60 16.10
N SER A 113 19.08 5.92 15.89
CA SER A 113 19.74 6.58 14.77
C SER A 113 20.74 7.61 15.27
N ASN A 114 21.98 7.52 14.79
CA ASN A 114 22.97 8.58 14.93
C ASN A 114 22.88 9.62 13.78
N ASN A 115 21.99 9.40 12.82
CA ASN A 115 21.73 10.32 11.71
C ASN A 115 20.42 11.08 11.97
N LEU A 116 20.52 12.39 12.19
CA LEU A 116 19.38 13.26 12.47
C LEU A 116 18.30 13.26 11.35
N LYS A 117 18.64 12.82 10.14
CA LYS A 117 17.70 12.72 9.01
C LYS A 117 16.92 11.40 8.98
N VAL A 118 17.30 10.41 9.77
CA VAL A 118 16.69 9.07 9.80
C VAL A 118 16.10 8.83 11.19
N GLN A 119 14.82 8.50 11.27
CA GLN A 119 14.19 8.22 12.55
C GLN A 119 14.47 6.78 12.99
N GLY A 120 14.83 6.61 14.26
CA GLY A 120 14.78 5.31 14.93
C GLY A 120 13.35 4.91 15.29
N LEU A 121 13.20 3.82 16.04
CA LEU A 121 11.90 3.25 16.42
C LEU A 121 10.99 4.26 17.14
N ASP A 122 11.53 5.08 18.04
CA ASP A 122 10.75 6.10 18.76
C ASP A 122 10.12 7.13 17.82
N GLY A 123 10.90 7.63 16.86
CA GLY A 123 10.42 8.58 15.86
C GLY A 123 9.41 7.92 14.91
N ALA A 124 9.64 6.67 14.54
CA ALA A 124 8.71 5.88 13.74
C ALA A 124 7.35 5.72 14.43
N VAL A 125 7.32 5.30 15.69
CA VAL A 125 6.08 5.14 16.47
C VAL A 125 5.36 6.48 16.64
N ARG A 126 6.08 7.55 17.00
CA ARG A 126 5.51 8.90 17.12
C ARG A 126 4.90 9.41 15.82
N SER A 127 5.47 9.01 14.67
CA SER A 127 4.95 9.40 13.36
C SER A 127 3.53 8.86 13.13
N TYR A 128 3.21 7.64 13.57
CA TYR A 128 1.86 7.09 13.46
C TYR A 128 0.85 7.85 14.31
N VAL A 129 1.24 8.28 15.52
CA VAL A 129 0.38 9.13 16.37
C VAL A 129 0.10 10.45 15.66
N ALA A 130 1.13 11.12 15.15
CA ALA A 130 0.95 12.37 14.40
C ALA A 130 0.03 12.16 13.19
N TYR A 131 0.26 11.08 12.43
CA TYR A 131 -0.53 10.73 11.27
C TYR A 131 -2.02 10.52 11.59
N LEU A 132 -2.33 9.76 12.65
CA LEU A 132 -3.70 9.54 13.10
C LEU A 132 -4.38 10.84 13.59
N MET A 133 -3.62 11.74 14.22
CA MET A 133 -4.16 13.05 14.60
C MET A 133 -4.47 13.92 13.37
N TRP A 134 -3.63 13.86 12.32
CA TRP A 134 -3.87 14.58 11.07
C TRP A 134 -5.09 14.03 10.33
N THR A 135 -5.24 12.71 10.22
CA THR A 135 -6.41 12.10 9.58
C THR A 135 -7.71 12.44 10.33
N GLY A 136 -7.67 12.45 11.67
CA GLY A 136 -8.80 12.87 12.51
C GLY A 136 -9.14 14.35 12.37
N SER A 137 -8.13 15.24 12.37
CA SER A 137 -8.34 16.70 12.28
C SER A 137 -9.00 17.15 10.97
N SER A 138 -8.75 16.45 9.86
CA SER A 138 -9.42 16.72 8.58
C SER A 138 -10.94 16.50 8.61
N ARG A 139 -11.46 15.66 9.52
CA ARG A 139 -12.91 15.52 9.74
C ARG A 139 -13.51 16.68 10.54
N TRP A 140 -12.74 17.32 11.43
CA TRP A 140 -13.24 18.39 12.30
C TRP A 140 -13.23 19.77 11.65
N ASN A 141 -12.36 20.02 10.68
CA ASN A 141 -12.32 21.30 9.95
C ASN A 141 -13.45 21.49 8.93
N CYS A 142 -14.25 20.46 8.66
CA CYS A 142 -15.38 20.55 7.72
C CYS A 142 -16.69 21.01 8.38
N SER A 143 -16.83 20.92 9.72
CA SER A 143 -18.06 21.31 10.42
C SER A 143 -18.08 22.74 10.98
N SER A 144 -16.95 23.45 10.93
CA SER A 144 -16.80 24.81 11.47
C SER A 144 -16.83 25.93 10.42
N ARG A 145 -16.90 25.59 9.13
CA ARG A 145 -16.90 26.58 8.03
C ARG A 145 -18.28 26.92 7.45
N ASP A 146 -19.35 26.25 7.90
CA ASP A 146 -20.73 26.46 7.41
C ASP A 146 -21.65 27.18 8.42
N ARG A 147 -21.04 27.90 9.37
CA ARG A 147 -21.74 28.85 10.24
C ARG A 147 -21.05 30.20 10.21
N ARG A 148 -21.27 30.95 9.13
CA ARG A 148 -21.20 32.41 9.10
C ARG A 148 -22.14 32.92 8.03
#